data_AF-A0A699WRH8-F1
#
_entry.id   AF-A0A699WRH8-F1
#
_cell.length_a   1.000
_cell.length_b   1.000
_cell.length_c   1.000
_cell.angle_alpha   90.00
_cell.angle_beta   90.00
_cell.angle_gamma   90.00
#
_symmetry.space_group_name_H-M   'P 1'
#
loop_
_entity.id
_entity.type
_entity.pdbx_description
1 polymer ?
#
loop_
_entity_poly.entity_id
_entity_poly.type
_entity_poly.pdbx_seq_one_letter_code
_entity_poly.pdbx_strand_id
1 'polypeptide(L)' 'MFFEESDKIEKYVRGLPDMIHGSVVASKPKTMQETIEIATELMDKKIRTFTEREIASKRKFENTSRNTQNQQQ' A
#
# COMPACT_ATOMS: atom_id res chain seq x y z
N MET A 1 -10.81 -14.12 30.88
CA MET A 1 -9.91 -14.91 30.03
C MET A 1 -9.10 -13.92 29.20
N PHE A 2 -7.80 -13.81 29.42
CA PHE A 2 -6.94 -12.96 28.61
C PHE A 2 -6.63 -13.70 27.30
N PHE A 3 -6.77 -13.02 26.16
CA PHE A 3 -6.29 -13.55 24.89
C PHE A 3 -4.77 -13.53 24.87
N GLU A 4 -4.17 -14.61 24.40
CA GLU A 4 -2.73 -14.65 24.16
C GLU A 4 -2.35 -13.64 23.07
N GLU A 5 -1.09 -13.23 23.03
CA GLU A 5 -0.63 -12.27 22.02
C GLU A 5 -0.80 -12.81 20.60
N SER A 6 -0.57 -14.11 20.41
CA SER A 6 -0.85 -14.86 19.18
C SER A 6 -2.29 -14.73 18.72
N ASP A 7 -3.28 -14.90 19.61
CA ASP A 7 -4.71 -14.74 19.29
C ASP A 7 -5.04 -13.32 18.81
N LYS A 8 -4.39 -12.31 19.40
CA LYS A 8 -4.59 -10.91 19.01
C LYS A 8 -4.00 -10.64 17.64
N ILE A 9 -2.80 -11.17 17.36
CA ILE A 9 -2.13 -11.05 16.07
C ILE A 9 -2.97 -11.71 14.99
N GLU A 10 -3.45 -12.93 15.21
CA GLU A 10 -4.28 -13.65 14.23
C GLU A 10 -5.55 -12.87 13.88
N LYS A 11 -6.26 -12.37 14.91
CA LYS A 11 -7.47 -11.56 14.70
C LYS A 11 -7.18 -10.28 13.92
N TYR A 12 -6.06 -9.62 14.20
CA TYR A 12 -5.67 -8.40 13.50
C TYR A 12 -5.32 -8.69 12.03
N VAL A 13 -4.48 -9.71 11.79
CA VAL A 13 -4.07 -10.13 10.44
C VAL A 13 -5.29 -10.49 9.60
N ARG A 14 -6.26 -11.20 10.16
CA ARG A 14 -7.51 -11.57 9.46
C ARG A 14 -8.34 -10.36 8.98
N GLY A 15 -8.20 -9.20 9.62
CA GLY A 15 -8.88 -7.97 9.25
C GLY A 15 -8.16 -7.12 8.20
N LEU A 16 -6.95 -7.52 7.78
CA LEU A 16 -6.15 -6.74 6.86
C LEU A 16 -6.62 -6.88 5.40
N PRO A 17 -6.49 -5.82 4.58
CA PRO A 17 -6.71 -5.92 3.14
C PRO A 17 -5.81 -6.97 2.49
N ASP A 18 -6.35 -7.72 1.52
CA ASP A 18 -5.63 -8.76 0.76
C ASP A 18 -4.31 -8.25 0.17
N MET A 19 -4.28 -6.98 -0.19
CA MET A 19 -3.13 -6.28 -0.76
C MET A 19 -1.88 -6.31 0.13
N ILE A 20 -2.04 -6.43 1.45
CA ILE A 20 -0.93 -6.48 2.42
C ILE A 20 -0.96 -7.75 3.30
N HIS A 21 -2.10 -8.45 3.35
CA HIS A 21 -2.30 -9.66 4.16
C HIS A 21 -1.18 -10.70 3.94
N GLY A 22 -0.92 -11.08 2.68
CA GLY A 22 0.10 -12.08 2.36
C GLY A 22 1.50 -11.69 2.81
N SER A 23 1.85 -10.40 2.71
CA SER A 23 3.15 -9.89 3.13
C SER A 23 3.29 -9.87 4.66
N VAL A 24 2.23 -9.49 5.38
CA VAL A 24 2.23 -9.52 6.85
C VAL A 24 2.36 -10.96 7.37
N VAL A 25 1.62 -11.91 6.78
CA VAL A 25 1.72 -13.34 7.16
C VAL A 25 3.13 -13.90 6.89
N ALA A 26 3.74 -13.54 5.75
CA ALA A 26 5.08 -13.99 5.39
C ALA A 26 6.17 -13.49 6.37
N SER A 27 6.00 -12.30 6.94
CA SER A 27 6.93 -11.71 7.91
C SER A 27 6.87 -12.38 9.29
N LYS A 28 5.82 -13.16 9.60
CA LYS A 28 5.64 -13.89 10.87
C LYS A 28 5.90 -13.02 12.11
N PRO A 29 5.15 -11.91 12.29
CA PRO A 29 5.34 -11.03 13.43
C PRO A 29 5.08 -11.79 14.74
N LYS A 30 5.87 -11.49 15.77
CA LYS A 30 5.74 -12.12 17.10
C LYS A 30 4.94 -11.27 18.06
N THR A 31 4.91 -9.97 17.81
CA THR A 31 4.23 -8.98 18.64
C THR A 31 3.16 -8.22 17.86
N MET A 32 2.20 -7.66 18.59
CA MET A 32 1.21 -6.75 17.99
C MET A 32 1.86 -5.52 17.36
N GLN A 33 2.93 -5.00 17.97
CA GLN A 33 3.62 -3.82 17.49
C GLN A 33 4.30 -4.07 16.14
N GLU A 34 5.01 -5.19 15.98
CA GLU A 34 5.59 -5.59 14.70
C GLU A 34 4.52 -5.72 13.61
N THR A 35 3.37 -6.33 13.95
CA THR A 35 2.26 -6.48 13.00
C THR A 35 1.76 -5.13 12.49
N ILE A 36 1.61 -4.14 13.40
CA ILE A 36 1.17 -2.77 13.07
C ILE A 36 2.24 -2.03 12.24
N GLU A 37 3.50 -2.16 12.61
CA GLU A 37 4.63 -1.52 11.91
C GLU A 37 4.74 -2.02 10.48
N ILE A 38 4.73 -3.35 10.29
CA ILE A 38 4.77 -3.98 8.95
C ILE A 38 3.56 -3.56 8.12
N ALA A 39 2.35 -3.60 8.68
CA ALA A 39 1.14 -3.19 7.96
C ALA A 39 1.22 -1.73 7.51
N THR A 40 1.70 -0.84 8.39
CA THR A 40 1.84 0.60 8.11
C THR A 40 2.91 0.85 7.04
N GLU A 41 4.07 0.21 7.14
CA GLU A 41 5.14 0.33 6.15
C GLU A 41 4.67 -0.13 4.76
N LEU A 42 3.95 -1.25 4.69
CA LEU A 42 3.42 -1.77 3.43
C LEU A 42 2.37 -0.84 2.80
N MET A 43 1.52 -0.20 3.62
CA MET A 43 0.57 0.80 3.14
C MET A 43 1.28 2.05 2.62
N ASP A 44 2.24 2.59 3.38
CA ASP A 44 2.98 3.80 3.00
C ASP A 44 3.74 3.60 1.68
N LYS A 45 4.43 2.47 1.54
CA LYS A 45 5.16 2.11 0.31
C LYS A 45 4.25 2.05 -0.92
N LYS A 46 3.03 1.52 -0.76
CA LYS A 46 2.05 1.44 -1.85
C LYS A 46 1.46 2.80 -2.19
N ILE A 47 1.13 3.63 -1.20
CA ILE A 47 0.65 5.00 -1.39
C ILE A 47 1.71 5.83 -2.13
N ARG A 48 2.97 5.74 -1.72
CA ARG A 48 4.07 6.46 -2.37
C ARG A 48 4.24 6.04 -3.82
N THR A 49 4.21 4.73 -4.09
CA THR A 49 4.28 4.19 -5.46
C THR A 49 3.10 4.68 -6.33
N PHE A 50 1.90 4.72 -5.77
CA PHE A 50 0.72 5.20 -6.48
C PHE A 50 0.83 6.70 -6.79
N THR A 51 1.32 7.49 -5.84
CA THR A 51 1.54 8.93 -6.00
C THR A 51 2.58 9.23 -7.09
N GLU A 52 3.70 8.50 -7.08
CA GLU A 52 4.74 8.62 -8.12
C GLU A 52 4.17 8.28 -9.52
N ARG A 53 3.33 7.24 -9.61
CA ARG A 53 2.68 6.83 -10.87
C ARG A 53 1.67 7.86 -11.36
N GLU A 54 0.86 8.43 -10.47
CA GLU A 54 -0.10 9.48 -10.79
C GLU A 54 0.60 10.74 -11.32
N ILE A 55 1.67 11.18 -10.66
CA ILE A 55 2.47 12.33 -11.13
C ILE A 55 3.06 12.06 -12.53
N ALA A 56 3.61 10.86 -12.75
CA ALA A 56 4.15 10.48 -14.04
C ALA A 56 3.06 10.42 -15.13
N SER A 57 1.88 9.88 -14.80
CA SER A 57 0.73 9.80 -15.71
C SER A 57 0.21 11.19 -16.07
N LYS A 58 0.04 12.07 -15.07
CA LYS A 58 -0.43 13.45 -15.27
C LYS A 58 0.52 14.27 -16.15
N ARG A 59 1.84 14.13 -15.95
CA ARG A 59 2.84 14.74 -16.86
C ARG A 59 2.68 14.22 -18.29
N LYS A 60 2.47 12.92 -18.51
CA LYS A 60 2.27 12.39 -19.86
C LYS A 60 0.98 12.91 -20.51
N PHE A 61 -0.10 13.01 -19.75
CA PHE A 61 -1.36 13.56 -20.24
C PHE A 61 -1.23 15.02 -20.70
N GLU A 62 -0.64 15.88 -19.86
CA GLU A 62 -0.40 17.29 -20.19
C GLU A 62 0.47 17.46 -21.45
N ASN A 63 1.53 16.66 -21.58
CA ASN A 63 2.41 16.72 -22.75
C ASN A 63 1.73 16.23 -24.04
N THR A 64 0.83 15.23 -23.94
CA THR A 64 0.09 14.71 -25.09
C THR A 64 -0.97 15.72 -25.55
N SER A 65 -1.73 16.28 -24.61
CA SER A 65 -2.74 17.32 -24.88
C SER A 65 -2.13 18.52 -25.63
N ARG A 66 -0.98 19.00 -25.17
CA ARG A 66 -0.28 20.14 -25.80
C ARG A 66 0.27 19.81 -27.18
N ASN A 67 0.71 18.58 -27.45
CA ASN A 67 1.20 18.18 -28.77
C ASN A 67 0.05 18.10 -29.79
N THR A 68 -1.07 17.48 -29.44
CA THR A 68 -2.22 17.33 -30.35
C THR A 68 -2.81 18.68 -30.74
N GLN A 69 -2.84 19.66 -29.82
CA GLN A 69 -3.34 21.01 -30.12
C GLN A 69 -2.43 21.80 -31.07
N ASN A 70 -1.11 21.54 -31.09
CA ASN A 70 -0.18 22.17 -32.04
C ASN A 70 -0.09 21.45 -33.40
N GLN A 71 -0.57 20.21 -33.50
CA GLN A 71 -0.60 19.46 -34.78
C GLN A 71 -1.90 19.67 -35.58
N GLN A 72 -2.94 20.23 -34.97
CA GLN A 72 -4.23 20.52 -35.62
C GLN A 72 -4.34 21.97 -36.15
N GLN A 73 -3.24 22.73 -36.12
CA GLN A 73 -3.15 24.09 -36.64
C GLN A 73 -2.36 24.11 -37.96
#